data_AF-A0A957ZFF4-F1
#
_entry.id   AF-A0A957ZFF4-F1
#
_cell.length_a   1.000
_cell.length_b   1.000
_cell.length_c   1.000
_cell.angle_alpha   90.00
_cell.angle_beta   90.00
_cell.angle_gamma   90.00
#
_symmetry.space_group_name_H-M   'P 1'
#
loop_
_entity.id
_entity.type
_entity.pdbx_description
1 polymer ?
#
loop_
_entity_poly.entity_id
_entity_poly.type
_entity_poly.pdbx_seq_one_letter_code
_entity_poly.pdbx_strand_id
1 'polypeptide(L)'
;MNSKSLQIISILAFPIVITVGIVLIPIVPDYADHHLAEQAVGQTMRWFSGHIISAIAFAMSILSVASIGKHLQHSSRTLPVLTLPFIAIGAGLYAAGLGADAIGPLAVQSSGHSPVIFFDGSTLWVTGTFVVGTIVFGLGLLNMVVGSIRVGLLRGASRYISFVSVLVFMVAPMILSGWALYGVAIATFGVFVPLALAIKRG
;
A
#
# COMPACT_ATOMS: atom_id res chain seq x y z
N MET A 1 14.84 -12.84 -20.66
CA MET A 1 13.64 -12.01 -20.43
C MET A 1 13.92 -10.60 -20.91
N ASN A 2 13.05 -9.98 -21.72
CA ASN A 2 13.34 -8.64 -22.28
C ASN A 2 13.11 -7.53 -21.22
N SER A 3 13.70 -6.35 -21.43
CA SER A 3 13.65 -5.24 -20.46
C SER A 3 12.23 -4.77 -20.15
N LYS A 4 11.31 -4.79 -21.13
CA LYS A 4 9.90 -4.42 -20.94
C LYS A 4 9.16 -5.42 -20.04
N SER A 5 9.39 -6.72 -20.19
CA SER A 5 8.80 -7.74 -19.32
C SER A 5 9.22 -7.55 -17.86
N LEU A 6 10.50 -7.25 -17.62
CA LEU A 6 10.99 -6.98 -16.26
C LEU A 6 10.31 -5.74 -15.65
N GLN A 7 10.14 -4.66 -16.43
CA GLN A 7 9.43 -3.46 -15.97
C GLN A 7 7.97 -3.75 -15.60
N ILE A 8 7.25 -4.50 -16.43
CA ILE A 8 5.85 -4.86 -16.15
C ILE A 8 5.77 -5.68 -14.86
N ILE A 9 6.66 -6.65 -14.67
CA ILE A 9 6.73 -7.46 -13.45
C ILE A 9 6.98 -6.54 -12.24
N SER A 10 7.93 -5.61 -12.32
CA SER A 10 8.22 -4.66 -11.23
C SER A 10 7.02 -3.76 -10.91
N ILE A 11 6.23 -3.34 -11.92
CA ILE A 11 5.03 -2.52 -11.71
C ILE A 11 3.92 -3.31 -11.04
N LEU A 12 3.74 -4.58 -11.42
CA LEU A 12 2.69 -5.44 -10.89
C LEU A 12 3.06 -6.11 -9.57
N ALA A 13 4.33 -6.11 -9.17
CA ALA A 13 4.79 -6.70 -7.92
C ALA A 13 4.06 -6.11 -6.70
N PHE A 14 3.97 -4.78 -6.61
CA PHE A 14 3.29 -4.12 -5.49
C PHE A 14 1.83 -4.56 -5.30
N PRO A 15 0.91 -4.37 -6.28
CA PRO A 15 -0.50 -4.72 -6.08
C PRO A 15 -0.72 -6.22 -5.81
N ILE A 16 0.12 -7.09 -6.35
CA ILE A 16 0.05 -8.53 -6.09
C ILE A 16 0.48 -8.85 -4.65
N VAL A 17 1.66 -8.39 -4.24
CA VAL A 17 2.23 -8.73 -2.93
C VAL A 17 1.42 -8.11 -1.80
N ILE A 18 0.92 -6.88 -1.95
CA ILE A 18 0.07 -6.24 -0.92
C ILE A 18 -1.24 -7.01 -0.74
N THR A 19 -1.80 -7.56 -1.83
CA THR A 19 -3.02 -8.35 -1.78
C THR A 19 -2.81 -9.67 -1.06
N VAL A 20 -1.68 -10.35 -1.31
CA VAL A 20 -1.29 -11.55 -0.56
C VAL A 20 -1.15 -11.23 0.92
N GLY A 21 -0.47 -10.14 1.27
CA GLY A 21 -0.33 -9.69 2.66
C GLY A 21 -1.68 -9.46 3.33
N ILE A 22 -2.57 -8.69 2.70
CA ILE A 22 -3.90 -8.36 3.23
C ILE A 22 -4.78 -9.60 3.42
N VAL A 23 -4.78 -10.55 2.47
CA VAL A 23 -5.57 -11.80 2.58
C VAL A 23 -5.10 -12.67 3.76
N LEU A 24 -3.81 -12.59 4.11
CA LEU A 24 -3.28 -13.33 5.24
C LEU A 24 -3.66 -12.69 6.58
N ILE A 25 -3.77 -11.37 6.67
CA ILE A 25 -4.18 -10.65 7.89
C ILE A 25 -5.59 -11.13 8.29
N PRO A 26 -5.78 -11.67 9.51
CA PRO A 26 -7.10 -12.01 10.00
C PRO A 26 -7.99 -10.76 10.05
N ILE A 27 -9.25 -10.90 9.60
CA ILE A 27 -10.17 -9.77 9.54
C ILE A 27 -10.55 -9.34 10.95
N VAL A 28 -10.29 -8.08 11.28
CA VAL A 28 -10.81 -7.39 12.47
C VAL A 28 -12.04 -6.60 12.03
N PRO A 29 -13.27 -6.96 12.45
CA PRO A 29 -14.48 -6.29 11.98
C PRO A 29 -14.53 -4.80 12.31
N ASP A 30 -14.09 -4.45 13.51
CA ASP A 30 -14.02 -3.08 14.03
C ASP A 30 -12.71 -2.89 14.80
N TYR A 31 -11.83 -2.02 14.30
CA TYR A 31 -10.55 -1.72 14.96
C TYR A 31 -10.69 -0.78 16.16
N ALA A 32 -11.88 -0.20 16.39
CA ALA A 32 -12.15 0.54 17.63
C ALA A 32 -12.34 -0.39 18.85
N ASP A 33 -12.64 -1.68 18.61
CA ASP A 33 -12.69 -2.70 19.66
C ASP A 33 -11.39 -3.52 19.69
N HIS A 34 -10.50 -3.17 20.60
CA HIS A 34 -9.19 -3.81 20.73
C HIS A 34 -9.27 -5.30 21.15
N HIS A 35 -10.39 -5.78 21.69
CA HIS A 35 -10.56 -7.22 21.96
C HIS A 35 -10.75 -8.01 20.67
N LEU A 36 -11.39 -7.43 19.64
CA LEU A 36 -11.47 -8.06 18.32
C LEU A 36 -10.07 -8.14 17.67
N ALA A 37 -9.25 -7.11 17.85
CA ALA A 37 -7.86 -7.12 17.40
C ALA A 37 -7.03 -8.18 18.14
N GLU A 38 -7.20 -8.34 19.45
CA GLU A 38 -6.57 -9.41 20.23
C GLU A 38 -6.96 -10.81 19.73
N GLN A 39 -8.23 -11.06 19.43
CA GLN A 39 -8.69 -12.34 18.86
C GLN A 39 -8.00 -12.63 17.51
N ALA A 40 -7.82 -11.61 16.68
CA ALA A 40 -7.09 -11.71 15.42
C ALA A 40 -5.59 -12.00 15.64
N VAL A 41 -4.94 -11.34 16.61
CA VAL A 41 -3.54 -11.60 17.01
C VAL A 41 -3.34 -13.05 17.46
N GLY A 42 -4.36 -13.66 18.07
CA GLY A 42 -4.37 -15.09 18.42
C GLY A 42 -4.13 -16.03 17.22
N GLN A 43 -4.33 -15.57 15.98
CA GLN A 43 -3.89 -16.26 14.77
C GLN A 43 -2.46 -15.83 14.39
N THR A 44 -1.53 -16.03 15.32
CA THR A 44 -0.16 -15.46 15.34
C THR A 44 0.55 -15.47 14.00
N MET A 45 0.63 -16.63 13.33
CA MET A 45 1.36 -16.75 12.07
C MET A 45 0.72 -15.98 10.92
N ARG A 46 -0.63 -15.94 10.87
CA ARG A 46 -1.38 -15.17 9.88
C ARG A 46 -1.24 -13.68 10.11
N TRP A 47 -1.39 -13.25 11.36
CA TRP A 47 -1.18 -11.87 11.79
C TRP A 47 0.21 -11.38 11.40
N PHE A 48 1.25 -12.05 11.89
CA PHE A 48 2.64 -11.66 11.63
C PHE A 48 2.97 -11.65 10.13
N SER A 49 2.71 -12.75 9.43
CA SER A 49 3.09 -12.88 8.01
C SER A 49 2.34 -11.89 7.14
N GLY A 50 1.04 -11.69 7.39
CA GLY A 50 0.22 -10.75 6.63
C GLY A 50 0.73 -9.30 6.74
N HIS A 51 1.07 -8.85 7.94
CA HIS A 51 1.63 -7.52 8.16
C HIS A 51 3.03 -7.36 7.56
N ILE A 52 3.93 -8.32 7.74
CA ILE A 52 5.30 -8.26 7.19
C ILE A 52 5.30 -8.29 5.67
N ILE A 53 4.50 -9.17 5.05
CA ILE A 53 4.35 -9.21 3.58
C ILE A 53 3.78 -7.89 3.07
N SER A 54 2.80 -7.31 3.77
CA SER A 54 2.26 -6.00 3.42
C SER A 54 3.30 -4.89 3.52
N ALA A 55 4.15 -4.90 4.56
CA ALA A 55 5.23 -3.93 4.74
C ALA A 55 6.25 -4.01 3.59
N ILE A 56 6.63 -5.24 3.20
CA ILE A 56 7.49 -5.50 2.04
C ILE A 56 6.84 -4.99 0.75
N ALA A 57 5.53 -5.21 0.58
CA ALA A 57 4.81 -4.72 -0.59
C ALA A 57 4.88 -3.20 -0.71
N PHE A 58 4.69 -2.47 0.39
CA PHE A 58 4.86 -1.01 0.39
C PHE A 58 6.27 -0.60 -0.03
N ALA A 59 7.32 -1.29 0.44
CA ALA A 59 8.67 -1.04 -0.06
C ALA A 59 8.81 -1.32 -1.58
N MET A 60 8.19 -2.39 -2.09
CA MET A 60 8.17 -2.71 -3.52
C MET A 60 7.48 -1.64 -4.37
N SER A 61 6.53 -0.88 -3.82
CA SER A 61 5.88 0.22 -4.54
C SER A 61 6.88 1.26 -5.05
N ILE A 62 7.98 1.48 -4.31
CA ILE A 62 9.06 2.40 -4.72
C ILE A 62 9.70 1.91 -6.03
N LEU A 63 9.95 0.59 -6.14
CA LEU A 63 10.48 -0.03 -7.36
C LEU A 63 9.47 0.02 -8.51
N SER A 64 8.19 -0.18 -8.22
CA SER A 64 7.11 -0.08 -9.21
C SER A 64 7.07 1.33 -9.82
N VAL A 65 7.10 2.36 -8.98
CA VAL A 65 7.07 3.77 -9.40
C VAL A 65 8.36 4.17 -10.11
N ALA A 66 9.52 3.75 -9.61
CA ALA A 66 10.80 3.98 -10.28
C ALA A 66 10.84 3.34 -11.69
N SER A 67 10.24 2.16 -11.86
CA SER A 67 10.13 1.48 -13.16
C SER A 67 9.28 2.27 -14.16
N ILE A 68 8.15 2.85 -13.70
CA ILE A 68 7.32 3.75 -14.51
C ILE A 68 8.09 5.01 -14.89
N GLY A 69 8.78 5.62 -13.92
CA GLY A 69 9.61 6.80 -14.15
C GLY A 69 10.71 6.57 -15.19
N LYS A 70 11.44 5.45 -15.07
CA LYS A 70 12.49 5.07 -16.02
C LYS A 70 11.94 4.85 -17.44
N HIS A 71 10.77 4.20 -17.56
CA HIS A 71 10.12 4.03 -18.86
C HIS A 71 9.81 5.38 -19.52
N LEU A 72 9.23 6.31 -18.76
CA LEU A 72 8.90 7.64 -19.26
C LEU A 72 10.16 8.41 -19.68
N GLN A 73 11.24 8.32 -18.91
CA GLN A 73 12.52 8.97 -19.23
C GLN A 73 13.09 8.50 -20.58
N HIS A 74 13.00 7.21 -20.90
CA HIS A 74 13.40 6.69 -22.22
C HIS A 74 12.58 7.27 -23.38
N SER A 75 11.40 7.82 -23.09
CA SER A 75 10.51 8.48 -24.06
C SER A 75 10.56 10.01 -23.95
N SER A 76 11.60 10.57 -23.34
CA SER A 76 11.77 12.01 -23.08
C SER A 76 10.60 12.66 -22.32
N ARG A 77 9.92 11.86 -21.48
CA ARG A 77 8.85 12.29 -20.59
C ARG A 77 9.27 12.03 -19.15
N THR A 78 8.71 12.76 -18.21
CA THR A 78 9.04 12.57 -16.80
C THR A 78 7.78 12.58 -15.94
N LEU A 79 7.83 11.83 -14.83
CA LEU A 79 6.86 12.03 -13.75
C LEU A 79 7.17 13.34 -13.02
N PRO A 80 6.17 13.92 -12.32
CA PRO A 80 6.43 15.02 -11.41
C PRO A 80 7.53 14.68 -10.41
N VAL A 81 8.43 15.64 -10.15
CA VAL A 81 9.65 15.44 -9.33
C VAL A 81 9.35 14.95 -7.92
N LEU A 82 8.22 15.36 -7.34
CA LEU A 82 7.79 14.99 -5.99
C LEU A 82 7.12 13.61 -5.90
N THR A 83 6.83 12.95 -7.03
CA THR A 83 6.16 11.64 -7.03
C THR A 83 6.95 10.60 -6.25
N LEU A 84 8.23 10.40 -6.57
CA LEU A 84 9.04 9.36 -5.94
C LEU A 84 9.34 9.66 -4.46
N PRO A 85 9.71 10.91 -4.06
CA PRO A 85 9.84 11.26 -2.64
C PRO A 85 8.59 10.97 -1.82
N PHE A 86 7.40 11.37 -2.29
CA PHE A 86 6.15 11.11 -1.57
C PHE A 86 5.83 9.62 -1.49
N ILE A 87 6.04 8.85 -2.56
CA ILE A 87 5.87 7.39 -2.52
C ILE A 87 6.85 6.76 -1.52
N ALA A 88 8.13 7.15 -1.54
CA ALA A 88 9.14 6.57 -0.66
C ALA A 88 8.86 6.88 0.82
N ILE A 89 8.54 8.13 1.16
CA ILE A 89 8.21 8.53 2.54
C ILE A 89 6.93 7.81 3.00
N GLY A 90 5.86 7.86 2.20
CA GLY A 90 4.60 7.21 2.53
C GLY A 90 4.73 5.69 2.67
N ALA A 91 5.48 5.04 1.78
CA ALA A 91 5.77 3.61 1.85
C ALA A 91 6.56 3.26 3.10
N GLY A 92 7.56 4.09 3.47
CA GLY A 92 8.33 3.91 4.69
C GLY A 92 7.47 3.99 5.95
N LEU A 93 6.53 4.95 6.00
CA LEU A 93 5.58 5.08 7.09
C LEU A 93 4.64 3.87 7.17
N TYR A 94 4.07 3.42 6.05
CA TYR A 94 3.26 2.20 6.03
C TYR A 94 4.05 0.96 6.48
N ALA A 95 5.28 0.79 5.99
CA ALA A 95 6.13 -0.33 6.38
C ALA A 95 6.47 -0.30 7.88
N ALA A 96 6.72 0.89 8.43
CA ALA A 96 6.96 1.07 9.86
C ALA A 96 5.71 0.75 10.69
N GLY A 97 4.55 1.28 10.32
CA GLY A 97 3.28 1.00 11.01
C GLY A 97 2.92 -0.49 10.97
N LEU A 98 3.00 -1.12 9.79
CA LEU A 98 2.74 -2.55 9.62
C LEU A 98 3.75 -3.41 10.39
N GLY A 99 5.02 -3.01 10.43
CA GLY A 99 6.04 -3.70 11.23
C GLY A 99 5.78 -3.62 12.73
N ALA A 100 5.35 -2.44 13.21
CA ALA A 100 4.96 -2.24 14.60
C ALA A 100 3.74 -3.12 14.96
N ASP A 101 2.70 -3.13 14.12
CA ASP A 101 1.52 -4.00 14.32
C ASP A 101 1.86 -5.49 14.22
N ALA A 102 2.80 -5.88 13.34
CA ALA A 102 3.21 -7.28 13.23
C ALA A 102 3.85 -7.80 14.52
N ILE A 103 4.69 -6.99 15.17
CA ILE A 103 5.60 -7.42 16.24
C ILE A 103 5.06 -7.02 17.62
N GLY A 104 4.58 -5.80 17.77
CA GLY A 104 4.17 -5.19 19.03
C GLY A 104 3.19 -6.02 19.86
N PRO A 105 1.99 -6.36 19.35
CA PRO A 105 1.01 -7.12 20.11
C PRO A 105 1.49 -8.54 20.45
N LEU A 106 2.31 -9.15 19.58
CA LEU A 106 2.93 -10.46 19.84
C LEU A 106 4.02 -10.40 20.90
N ALA A 107 4.78 -9.31 20.96
CA ALA A 107 5.77 -9.08 22.01
C ALA A 107 5.11 -8.88 23.38
N VAL A 108 3.97 -8.17 23.43
CA VAL A 108 3.17 -8.07 24.65
C VAL A 108 2.62 -9.44 25.05
N GLN A 109 2.08 -10.19 24.09
CA GLN A 109 1.58 -11.55 24.35
C GLN A 109 2.66 -12.48 24.90
N SER A 110 3.86 -12.46 24.32
CA SER A 110 4.98 -13.32 24.75
C SER A 110 5.51 -12.94 26.14
N SER A 111 5.27 -11.71 26.60
CA SER A 111 5.56 -11.27 27.97
C SER A 111 4.50 -11.67 29.00
N GLY A 112 3.44 -12.40 28.59
CA GLY A 112 2.38 -12.87 29.48
C GLY A 112 1.25 -11.86 29.71
N HIS A 113 1.18 -10.80 28.89
CA HIS A 113 0.16 -9.76 28.98
C HIS A 113 -0.80 -9.80 27.77
N SER A 114 -1.98 -9.22 27.92
CA SER A 114 -2.95 -9.10 26.82
C SER A 114 -2.43 -8.15 25.73
N PRO A 115 -2.48 -8.53 24.43
CA PRO A 115 -2.23 -7.64 23.30
C PRO A 115 -3.01 -6.31 23.31
N VAL A 116 -4.16 -6.25 24.00
CA VAL A 116 -4.95 -5.01 24.14
C VAL A 116 -4.11 -3.86 24.67
N ILE A 117 -3.18 -4.12 25.59
CA ILE A 117 -2.27 -3.11 26.15
C ILE A 117 -1.44 -2.43 25.04
N PHE A 118 -1.02 -3.18 24.01
CA PHE A 118 -0.32 -2.59 22.87
C PHE A 118 -1.23 -1.64 22.10
N PHE A 119 -2.45 -2.07 21.77
CA PHE A 119 -3.38 -1.27 20.97
C PHE A 119 -3.81 0.01 21.71
N ASP A 120 -4.10 -0.09 23.00
CA ASP A 120 -4.42 1.07 23.87
C ASP A 120 -3.24 2.05 23.98
N GLY A 121 -2.03 1.52 24.19
CA GLY A 121 -0.84 2.35 24.42
C GLY A 121 -0.24 2.96 23.15
N SER A 122 -0.49 2.35 21.98
CA SER A 122 0.14 2.72 20.72
C SER A 122 -0.78 3.45 19.73
N THR A 123 -2.07 3.61 20.05
CA THR A 123 -3.09 4.15 19.11
C THR A 123 -2.61 5.40 18.38
N LEU A 124 -2.19 6.44 19.11
CA LEU A 124 -1.75 7.70 18.51
C LEU A 124 -0.55 7.50 17.56
N TRP A 125 0.38 6.62 17.92
CA TRP A 125 1.62 6.42 17.20
C TRP A 125 1.42 5.56 15.96
N VAL A 126 0.77 4.41 16.08
CA VAL A 126 0.56 3.48 14.97
C VAL A 126 -0.49 4.03 14.01
N THR A 127 -1.68 4.40 14.52
CA THR A 127 -2.73 4.97 13.68
C THR A 127 -2.29 6.30 13.08
N GLY A 128 -1.61 7.16 13.84
CA GLY A 128 -1.05 8.41 13.32
C GLY A 128 -0.04 8.17 12.19
N THR A 129 0.84 7.17 12.34
CA THR A 129 1.78 6.76 11.29
C THR A 129 1.05 6.31 10.02
N PHE A 130 -0.02 5.53 10.15
CA PHE A 130 -0.84 5.13 9.00
C PHE A 130 -1.57 6.29 8.35
N VAL A 131 -2.12 7.23 9.11
CA VAL A 131 -2.81 8.41 8.56
C VAL A 131 -1.83 9.27 7.76
N VAL A 132 -0.67 9.60 8.33
CA VAL A 132 0.35 10.38 7.62
C VAL A 132 0.88 9.59 6.41
N GLY A 133 1.12 8.30 6.58
CA GLY A 133 1.51 7.40 5.49
C GLY A 133 0.50 7.40 4.34
N THR A 134 -0.80 7.30 4.65
CA THR A 134 -1.91 7.32 3.68
C THR A 134 -1.93 8.63 2.90
N ILE A 135 -1.83 9.77 3.60
CA ILE A 135 -1.85 11.09 2.98
C ILE A 135 -0.64 11.26 2.06
N VAL A 136 0.57 11.02 2.58
CA VAL A 136 1.81 11.24 1.83
C VAL A 136 1.91 10.27 0.64
N PHE A 137 1.62 8.99 0.84
CA PHE A 137 1.61 8.00 -0.23
C PHE A 137 0.53 8.30 -1.28
N GLY A 138 -0.67 8.65 -0.83
CA GLY A 138 -1.80 9.02 -1.68
C GLY A 138 -1.50 10.23 -2.56
N LEU A 139 -0.85 11.26 -2.01
CA LEU A 139 -0.36 12.40 -2.79
C LEU A 139 0.69 11.98 -3.85
N GLY A 140 1.56 11.04 -3.50
CA GLY A 140 2.49 10.41 -4.44
C GLY A 140 1.77 9.69 -5.59
N LEU A 141 0.77 8.86 -5.28
CA LEU A 141 -0.04 8.17 -6.28
C LEU A 141 -0.83 9.15 -7.16
N LEU A 142 -1.41 10.19 -6.55
CA LEU A 142 -2.16 11.21 -7.27
C LEU A 142 -1.26 11.96 -8.27
N ASN A 143 -0.07 12.40 -7.81
CA ASN A 143 0.92 13.02 -8.67
C ASN A 143 1.36 12.10 -9.82
N MET A 144 1.58 10.81 -9.54
CA MET A 144 1.93 9.82 -10.55
C MET A 144 0.83 9.67 -11.60
N VAL A 145 -0.43 9.49 -11.17
CA VAL A 145 -1.56 9.26 -12.07
C VAL A 145 -1.85 10.52 -12.90
N VAL A 146 -1.93 11.69 -12.27
CA VAL A 146 -2.13 12.96 -12.97
C VAL A 146 -0.99 13.23 -13.96
N GLY A 147 0.26 13.01 -13.56
CA GLY A 147 1.42 13.10 -14.43
C GLY A 147 1.32 12.16 -15.63
N SER A 148 0.96 10.90 -15.38
CA SER A 148 0.79 9.86 -16.42
C SER A 148 -0.34 10.20 -17.40
N ILE A 149 -1.41 10.86 -16.94
CA ILE A 149 -2.49 11.37 -17.80
C ILE A 149 -1.99 12.52 -18.67
N ARG A 150 -1.29 13.50 -18.07
CA ARG A 150 -0.78 14.69 -18.78
C ARG A 150 0.20 14.35 -19.90
N VAL A 151 1.08 13.38 -19.67
CA VAL A 151 2.03 12.91 -20.69
C VAL A 151 1.40 11.92 -21.69
N GLY A 152 0.10 11.68 -21.58
CA GLY A 152 -0.66 10.82 -22.49
C GLY A 152 -0.32 9.34 -22.39
N LEU A 153 0.25 8.87 -21.28
CA LEU A 153 0.47 7.44 -21.01
C LEU A 153 -0.87 6.76 -20.69
N LEU A 154 -1.67 7.34 -19.79
CA LEU A 154 -3.02 6.88 -19.48
C LEU A 154 -4.05 7.60 -20.37
N ARG A 155 -4.89 6.85 -21.07
CA ARG A 155 -5.91 7.36 -22.01
C ARG A 155 -7.26 6.65 -21.80
N GLY A 156 -8.32 7.23 -22.34
CA GLY A 156 -9.67 6.63 -22.32
C GLY A 156 -10.15 6.30 -20.90
N ALA A 157 -10.81 5.15 -20.73
CA ALA A 157 -11.32 4.69 -19.43
C ALA A 157 -10.23 4.51 -18.36
N SER A 158 -9.01 4.13 -18.75
CA SER A 158 -7.90 3.87 -17.83
C SER A 158 -7.52 5.07 -16.97
N ARG A 159 -7.68 6.31 -17.48
CA ARG A 159 -7.42 7.53 -16.69
C ARG A 159 -8.37 7.65 -15.51
N TYR A 160 -9.64 7.33 -15.72
CA TYR A 160 -10.68 7.44 -14.72
C TYR A 160 -10.58 6.32 -13.69
N ILE A 161 -10.32 5.09 -14.15
CA ILE A 161 -10.08 3.93 -13.28
C ILE A 161 -8.94 4.25 -12.32
N SER A 162 -7.75 4.62 -12.83
CA SER A 162 -6.62 4.91 -11.96
C SER A 162 -6.85 6.11 -11.04
N PHE A 163 -7.51 7.17 -11.51
CA PHE A 163 -7.81 8.33 -10.67
C PHE A 163 -8.77 8.00 -9.52
N VAL A 164 -9.88 7.32 -9.81
CA VAL A 164 -10.85 6.88 -8.79
C VAL A 164 -10.18 5.90 -7.82
N SER A 165 -9.34 4.99 -8.32
CA SER A 165 -8.61 4.08 -7.45
C SER A 165 -7.66 4.79 -6.49
N VAL A 166 -7.02 5.89 -6.88
CA VAL A 166 -6.25 6.71 -5.91
C VAL A 166 -7.16 7.26 -4.81
N LEU A 167 -8.35 7.75 -5.14
CA LEU A 167 -9.30 8.24 -4.13
C LEU A 167 -9.76 7.14 -3.19
N VAL A 168 -10.06 5.95 -3.73
CA VAL A 168 -10.40 4.76 -2.92
C VAL A 168 -9.23 4.40 -2.00
N PHE A 169 -7.99 4.39 -2.49
CA PHE A 169 -6.81 4.14 -1.66
C PHE A 169 -6.71 5.13 -0.49
N MET A 170 -6.96 6.41 -0.73
CA MET A 170 -6.85 7.46 0.29
C MET A 170 -7.97 7.39 1.33
N VAL A 171 -9.17 6.94 0.94
CA VAL A 171 -10.35 6.91 1.81
C VAL A 171 -10.48 5.60 2.57
N ALA A 172 -10.08 4.47 1.98
CA ALA A 172 -10.26 3.16 2.60
C ALA A 172 -9.68 3.06 4.02
N PRO A 173 -8.47 3.54 4.32
CA PRO A 173 -7.91 3.50 5.67
C PRO A 173 -8.71 4.28 6.74
N MET A 174 -9.60 5.19 6.35
CA MET A 174 -10.47 5.91 7.29
C MET A 174 -11.64 5.05 7.79
N ILE A 175 -11.90 3.90 7.16
CA ILE A 175 -12.88 2.93 7.62
C ILE A 175 -12.15 2.01 8.60
N LEU A 176 -12.51 2.09 9.88
CA LEU A 176 -11.91 1.31 10.97
C LEU A 176 -12.33 -0.18 10.93
N SER A 177 -12.15 -0.83 9.79
CA SER A 177 -12.51 -2.23 9.57
C SER A 177 -11.46 -2.93 8.72
N GLY A 178 -11.13 -4.17 9.07
CA GLY A 178 -10.24 -5.03 8.28
C GLY A 178 -10.73 -5.25 6.85
N TRP A 179 -12.04 -5.12 6.60
CA TRP A 179 -12.62 -5.13 5.26
C TRP A 179 -12.11 -3.98 4.38
N ALA A 180 -11.78 -2.84 4.98
CA ALA A 180 -11.28 -1.69 4.26
C ALA A 180 -9.90 -1.92 3.63
N LEU A 181 -9.10 -2.84 4.20
CA LEU A 181 -7.83 -3.26 3.60
C LEU A 181 -8.04 -3.87 2.21
N TYR A 182 -9.14 -4.58 1.97
CA TYR A 182 -9.46 -5.07 0.63
C TYR A 182 -9.72 -3.92 -0.36
N GLY A 183 -10.26 -2.79 0.12
CA GLY A 183 -10.36 -1.56 -0.66
C GLY A 183 -8.99 -1.03 -1.07
N VAL A 184 -8.01 -1.06 -0.17
CA VAL A 184 -6.60 -0.73 -0.47
C VAL A 184 -6.04 -1.66 -1.54
N ALA A 185 -6.20 -2.98 -1.40
CA ALA A 185 -5.75 -3.96 -2.39
C ALA A 185 -6.35 -3.69 -3.78
N ILE A 186 -7.67 -3.56 -3.88
CA ILE A 186 -8.38 -3.28 -5.14
C ILE A 186 -7.92 -1.95 -5.74
N ALA A 187 -7.74 -0.92 -4.92
CA ALA A 187 -7.25 0.37 -5.36
C ALA A 187 -5.86 0.29 -5.97
N THR A 188 -4.93 -0.46 -5.36
CA THR A 188 -3.60 -0.65 -5.95
C THR A 188 -3.66 -1.31 -7.33
N PHE A 189 -4.53 -2.30 -7.52
CA PHE A 189 -4.74 -2.90 -8.85
C PHE A 189 -5.25 -1.86 -9.87
N GLY A 190 -6.25 -1.06 -9.50
CA GLY A 190 -6.80 -0.03 -10.38
C GLY A 190 -5.83 1.10 -10.72
N VAL A 191 -4.81 1.34 -9.89
CA VAL A 191 -3.71 2.27 -10.23
C VAL A 191 -2.66 1.60 -11.12
N PHE A 192 -2.11 0.47 -10.69
CA PHE A 192 -0.87 -0.08 -11.27
C PHE A 192 -1.10 -0.95 -12.52
N VAL A 193 -2.23 -1.66 -12.63
CA VAL A 193 -2.54 -2.48 -13.83
C VAL A 193 -2.71 -1.61 -15.07
N PRO A 194 -3.49 -0.51 -15.06
CA PRO A 194 -3.61 0.33 -16.24
C PRO A 194 -2.27 0.92 -16.70
N LEU A 195 -1.39 1.30 -15.75
CA LEU A 195 -0.04 1.77 -16.05
C LEU A 195 0.83 0.68 -16.68
N ALA A 196 0.82 -0.54 -16.13
CA ALA A 196 1.54 -1.67 -16.69
C ALA A 196 1.07 -2.01 -18.12
N LEU A 197 -0.25 -2.00 -18.36
CA LEU A 197 -0.82 -2.26 -19.69
C LEU A 197 -0.51 -1.15 -20.69
N ALA A 198 -0.50 0.11 -20.26
CA ALA A 198 -0.12 1.23 -21.10
C ALA A 198 1.35 1.11 -21.55
N ILE A 199 2.25 0.79 -20.63
CA ILE A 199 3.69 0.57 -20.88
C ILE A 199 3.92 -0.64 -21.79
N LYS A 200 3.11 -1.69 -21.68
CA LYS A 200 3.19 -2.86 -22.56
C LYS A 200 2.83 -2.53 -24.01
N ARG A 201 1.91 -1.57 -24.22
CA ARG A 201 1.35 -1.21 -25.53
C ARG A 201 2.16 -0.15 -26.28
N GLY A 202 2.90 0.70 -25.57
CA GLY A 202 3.88 1.63 -26.15
C GLY A 202 5.22 0.96 -26.38
#